data_AF-A0A8S1SAZ5-F1
#
_entry.id   AF-A0A8S1SAZ5-F1
#
_cell.length_a   1.000
_cell.length_b   1.000
_cell.length_c   1.000
_cell.angle_alpha   90.00
_cell.angle_beta   90.00
_cell.angle_gamma   90.00
#
_symmetry.space_group_name_H-M   'P 1'
#
loop_
_entity.id
_entity.type
_entity.pdbx_description
1 polymer ?
#
loop_
_entity_poly.entity_id
_entity_poly.type
_entity_poly.pdbx_seq_one_letter_code
_entity_poly.pdbx_strand_id
1 'polypeptide(L)' 'MRALEYGFKDLGQEEKVRIEEKQRERRKIMEEKKQQHIPRFFKEEIDPISKRNQWVYLYNYEKEKHLIDLDLF' A
#
# COMPACT_ATOMS: atom_id res chain seq x y z
N MET A 1 2.94 -4.52 13.34
CA MET A 1 2.25 -5.75 13.83
C MET A 1 3.15 -6.66 14.64
N ARG A 2 4.39 -6.90 14.23
CA ARG A 2 5.35 -7.76 14.93
C ARG A 2 5.55 -7.43 16.43
N ALA A 3 5.62 -6.15 16.81
CA ALA A 3 5.72 -5.75 18.23
C ALA A 3 4.48 -6.12 19.06
N LEU A 4 3.28 -6.05 18.46
CA LEU A 4 2.04 -6.47 19.12
C LEU A 4 1.97 -8.00 19.28
N GLU A 5 2.47 -8.75 18.30
CA GLU A 5 2.56 -10.22 18.35
C GLU A 5 3.49 -10.70 19.48
N TYR A 6 4.52 -9.95 19.81
CA TYR A 6 5.41 -10.22 20.95
C TYR A 6 4.93 -9.61 22.28
N GLY A 7 3.75 -9.00 22.31
CA GLY A 7 3.15 -8.45 23.54
C GLY A 7 3.66 -7.05 23.94
N PHE A 8 4.53 -6.42 23.13
CA PHE A 8 5.00 -5.06 23.36
C PHE A 8 3.97 -4.04 22.84
N LYS A 9 2.93 -3.81 23.65
CA LYS A 9 1.79 -2.95 23.29
C LYS A 9 2.21 -1.51 23.00
N ASP A 10 3.07 -0.94 23.83
CA ASP A 10 3.48 0.46 23.71
C ASP A 10 4.33 0.69 22.45
N LEU A 11 5.31 -0.18 22.20
CA LEU A 11 6.13 -0.16 20.98
C LEU A 11 5.29 -0.41 19.72
N GLY A 12 4.30 -1.30 19.79
CA GLY A 12 3.39 -1.56 18.68
C GLY A 12 2.49 -0.36 18.35
N GLN A 13 2.11 0.42 19.37
CA GLN A 13 1.31 1.63 19.20
C GLN A 13 2.16 2.79 18.64
N GLU A 14 3.38 2.98 19.12
CA GLU A 14 4.31 4.00 18.60
C GLU A 14 4.62 3.77 17.12
N GLU A 15 4.95 2.52 16.75
CA GLU A 15 5.24 2.16 15.37
C GLU A 15 4.03 2.33 14.44
N LYS A 16 2.83 2.06 14.94
CA LYS A 16 1.58 2.32 14.21
C LYS A 16 1.42 3.80 13.90
N VAL A 17 1.59 4.67 14.90
CA VAL A 17 1.48 6.13 14.72
C VAL A 17 2.49 6.61 13.69
N ARG A 18 3.76 6.17 13.79
CA ARG A 18 4.82 6.54 12.85
C ARG A 18 4.49 6.18 11.39
N ILE A 19 3.99 4.97 11.16
CA ILE A 19 3.62 4.51 9.81
C ILE A 19 2.41 5.30 9.29
N GLU A 20 1.39 5.53 10.12
CA GLU A 20 0.19 6.28 9.72
C GLU A 20 0.52 7.74 9.35
N GLU A 21 1.41 8.38 10.08
CA GLU A 21 1.89 9.73 9.79
C GLU A 21 2.68 9.77 8.48
N LYS A 22 3.61 8.83 8.26
CA LYS A 22 4.37 8.69 6.99
C LYS A 22 3.43 8.51 5.79
N GLN A 23 2.40 7.68 5.93
CA GLN A 23 1.39 7.46 4.88
C GLN A 23 0.51 8.69 4.65
N ARG A 24 0.20 9.46 5.70
CA ARG A 24 -0.57 10.71 5.59
C ARG A 24 0.22 11.78 4.83
N GLU A 25 1.50 11.96 5.16
CA GLU A 25 2.37 12.91 4.48
C GLU A 25 2.56 12.53 3.01
N ARG A 26 2.79 11.25 2.72
CA ARG A 26 2.89 10.76 1.34
C ARG A 26 1.64 11.04 0.52
N ARG A 27 0.44 10.86 1.10
CA ARG A 27 -0.83 11.22 0.45
C ARG A 27 -0.92 12.72 0.16
N LYS A 28 -0.54 13.58 1.11
CA LYS A 28 -0.51 15.03 0.91
C LYS A 28 0.41 15.43 -0.24
N ILE A 29 1.63 14.88 -0.30
CA ILE A 29 2.58 15.14 -1.39
C ILE A 29 2.03 14.68 -2.75
N MET A 30 1.38 13.52 -2.81
CA MET A 30 0.77 13.03 -4.06
C MET A 30 -0.38 13.93 -4.52
N GLU A 31 -1.22 14.39 -3.59
CA GLU A 31 -2.32 15.31 -3.88
C GLU A 31 -1.81 16.67 -4.39
N GLU A 32 -0.80 17.26 -3.71
CA GLU A 32 -0.14 18.49 -4.15
C GLU A 32 0.46 18.35 -5.55
N LYS A 33 1.05 17.19 -5.86
CA LYS A 33 1.62 16.87 -7.18
C LYS A 33 0.57 16.43 -8.21
N LYS A 34 -0.72 16.36 -7.84
CA LYS A 34 -1.82 15.82 -8.67
C LYS A 34 -1.53 14.42 -9.22
N GLN A 35 -0.79 13.62 -8.46
CA GLN A 35 -0.47 12.24 -8.79
C GLN A 35 -1.48 11.30 -8.13
N GLN A 36 -2.03 10.36 -8.89
CA GLN A 36 -2.84 9.28 -8.33
C GLN A 36 -1.95 8.12 -7.88
N HIS A 37 -2.31 7.53 -6.75
CA HIS A 37 -1.71 6.28 -6.31
C HIS A 37 -2.25 5.13 -7.16
N ILE A 38 -1.37 4.49 -7.94
CA ILE A 38 -1.70 3.33 -8.77
C ILE A 38 -1.08 2.08 -8.13
N PRO A 39 -1.87 1.04 -7.81
CA PRO A 39 -1.33 -0.21 -7.29
C PRO A 39 -0.34 -0.85 -8.25
N ARG A 40 0.81 -1.29 -7.74
CA ARG A 40 1.91 -1.83 -8.57
C ARG A 40 1.59 -3.18 -9.23
N PHE A 41 0.80 -4.02 -8.56
CA PHE A 41 0.57 -5.41 -8.98
C PHE A 41 -0.85 -5.67 -9.49
N PHE A 42 -1.71 -4.65 -9.47
CA PHE A 42 -3.10 -4.75 -9.88
C PHE A 42 -3.49 -3.51 -10.65
N LYS A 43 -4.39 -3.69 -11.63
CA LYS A 43 -5.05 -2.58 -12.32
C LYS A 43 -6.56 -2.68 -12.15
N GLU A 44 -7.22 -1.54 -12.12
CA GLU A 44 -8.67 -1.48 -12.16
C GLU A 44 -9.13 -1.63 -13.61
N GLU A 45 -10.02 -2.58 -13.87
CA GLU A 45 -10.65 -2.79 -15.16
C GLU A 45 -12.15 -2.99 -14.99
N ILE A 46 -12.93 -2.74 -16.04
CA ILE A 46 -14.35 -3.05 -16.07
C ILE A 46 -14.52 -4.46 -16.61
N ASP A 47 -15.12 -5.34 -15.82
CA ASP A 47 -15.43 -6.69 -16.26
C ASP A 47 -16.40 -6.64 -17.47
N PRO A 48 -16.06 -7.27 -18.61
CA PRO A 48 -16.84 -7.12 -19.84
C PRO A 48 -18.26 -7.70 -19.73
N ILE A 49 -18.48 -8.67 -18.83
CA ILE A 49 -19.74 -9.40 -18.68
C ILE A 49 -20.64 -8.71 -17.64
N SER A 50 -20.15 -8.53 -16.42
CA SER A 50 -20.88 -7.98 -15.29
C SER A 50 -20.93 -6.44 -15.27
N LYS A 51 -20.09 -5.77 -16.08
CA LYS A 51 -19.92 -4.30 -16.13
C LYS A 51 -19.52 -3.66 -14.80
N ARG A 52 -18.93 -4.44 -13.89
CA ARG A 52 -18.45 -3.97 -12.59
C ARG A 52 -16.95 -3.70 -12.64
N ASN A 53 -16.49 -2.78 -11.80
CA ASN A 53 -15.06 -2.59 -11.60
C ASN A 53 -14.48 -3.81 -10.89
N GLN A 54 -13.34 -4.27 -11.39
CA GLN A 54 -12.57 -5.38 -10.84
C GLN A 54 -11.08 -5.02 -10.79
N TRP A 55 -10.38 -5.62 -9.82
CA TRP A 55 -8.93 -5.55 -9.74
C TRP A 55 -8.32 -6.76 -10.43
N VAL A 56 -7.62 -6.53 -11.53
CA VAL A 56 -6.97 -7.57 -12.32
C VAL A 56 -5.49 -7.63 -11.94
N TYR A 57 -5.04 -8.82 -11.56
CA TYR A 57 -3.65 -9.08 -11.23
C TYR A 57 -2.75 -8.96 -12.48
N LEU A 58 -1.62 -8.27 -12.34
CA LEU A 58 -0.69 -7.99 -13.43
C LEU A 58 0.36 -9.09 -13.67
N TYR A 59 0.34 -10.17 -12.89
CA TYR A 59 1.26 -11.31 -13.01
C TYR A 59 2.76 -10.97 -12.89
N ASN A 60 3.08 -9.80 -12.35
CA ASN A 60 4.44 -9.29 -12.21
C ASN A 60 5.00 -9.37 -10.78
N TYR A 61 4.20 -9.79 -9.79
CA TYR A 61 4.64 -9.81 -8.38
C TYR A 61 5.94 -10.61 -8.19
N GLU A 62 5.99 -11.86 -8.68
CA GLU A 62 7.14 -12.73 -8.43
C GLU A 62 8.45 -12.19 -9.04
N LYS A 63 8.33 -11.42 -10.13
CA LYS A 63 9.47 -10.80 -10.81
C LYS A 63 9.91 -9.50 -10.15
N GLU A 64 8.95 -8.73 -9.64
CA GLU A 64 9.18 -7.37 -9.15
C GLU A 64 9.18 -7.25 -7.62
N LYS A 65 8.87 -8.31 -6.86
CA LYS A 65 8.81 -8.26 -5.38
C LYS A 65 10.11 -7.76 -4.74
N HIS A 66 11.24 -7.97 -5.41
CA HIS A 66 12.56 -7.51 -4.95
C HIS A 66 12.80 -6.02 -5.17
N LEU A 67 11.99 -5.37 -6.02
CA LEU A 67 12.01 -3.92 -6.28
C LEU A 67 11.07 -3.14 -5.35
N ILE A 68 10.41 -3.84 -4.42
CA ILE A 68 9.57 -3.19 -3.41
C ILE A 68 10.52 -2.45 -2.45
N ASP A 69 10.43 -1.13 -2.45
CA ASP A 69 11.07 -0.31 -1.43
C ASP A 69 10.55 -0.73 -0.06
N LEU A 70 11.46 -1.18 0.81
CA LEU A 70 11.17 -1.52 2.20
C LEU A 70 10.65 -0.31 3.00
N ASP A 71 10.80 0.90 2.46
CA ASP A 71 10.40 2.17 3.03
C ASP A 71 8.88 2.35 3.23
N LEU A 72 8.04 1.36 2.91
CA LEU A 72 6.64 1.34 3.35
C LEU A 72 6.48 1.04 4.84
N PHE A 73 7.52 0.51 5.48
CA PHE A 73 7.61 0.28 6.91
C PHE A 73 8.73 1.11 7.55
#